data_AF-A0A6G1R8P4-F1
#
_entry.id   AF-A0A6G1R8P4-F1
#
_cell.length_a   1.000
_cell.length_b   1.000
_cell.length_c   1.000
_cell.angle_alpha   90.00
_cell.angle_beta   90.00
_cell.angle_gamma   90.00
#
_symmetry.space_group_name_H-M   'P 1'
#
loop_
_entity.id
_entity.type
_entity.pdbx_description
1 polymer ?
#
loop_
_entity_poly.entity_id
_entity_poly.type
_entity_poly.pdbx_seq_one_letter_code
_entity_poly.pdbx_strand_id
1 'polypeptide(L)'
;IGALTHKVTHDQELTFGAIRVRCLFTPCHTSGHMCYFMWEDGSPDAPALFSGDTLFVGGCGKFFEGTAEQMYTNLTQILGTLPKETKVFCGHECTVRNLKFALKVEPENEAVKKKLAWAKQRDDEDLPTVPSTLQEEFLYNPFLRVTEETLQKFTGKTDPVEVLRTLRTEKDNFKKPKERPNPQAMLAF
;
A
#
# COMPACT_ATOMS: atom_id res chain seq x y z
N ILE A 1 -13.60 -22.13 8.21
CA ILE A 1 -14.45 -20.92 8.30
C ILE A 1 -15.88 -21.38 8.54
N GLY A 2 -16.45 -21.13 9.73
CA GLY A 2 -17.80 -21.63 10.08
C GLY A 2 -18.93 -20.59 10.01
N ALA A 3 -18.60 -19.29 10.01
CA ALA A 3 -19.57 -18.20 10.08
C ALA A 3 -19.63 -17.32 8.81
N LEU A 4 -18.83 -17.61 7.78
CA LEU A 4 -18.90 -16.89 6.50
C LEU A 4 -20.19 -17.29 5.77
N THR A 5 -21.07 -16.32 5.55
CA THR A 5 -22.36 -16.55 4.89
C THR A 5 -22.25 -16.53 3.37
N HIS A 6 -21.37 -15.69 2.83
CA HIS A 6 -21.21 -15.50 1.39
C HIS A 6 -19.73 -15.50 1.03
N LYS A 7 -19.26 -16.59 0.42
CA LYS A 7 -17.93 -16.64 -0.17
C LYS A 7 -17.98 -15.96 -1.53
N VAL A 8 -17.10 -15.00 -1.75
CA VAL A 8 -16.97 -14.30 -3.03
C VAL A 8 -15.79 -14.81 -3.85
N THR A 9 -15.80 -14.57 -5.16
CA THR A 9 -14.70 -14.90 -6.09
C THR A 9 -14.13 -13.65 -6.75
N HIS A 10 -12.98 -13.80 -7.42
CA HIS A 10 -12.42 -12.75 -8.26
C HIS A 10 -13.43 -12.27 -9.31
N ASP A 11 -13.45 -10.96 -9.58
CA ASP A 11 -14.37 -10.25 -10.47
C ASP A 11 -15.87 -10.39 -10.19
N GLN A 12 -16.25 -11.02 -9.08
CA GLN A 12 -17.64 -11.04 -8.68
C GLN A 12 -18.10 -9.61 -8.35
N GLU A 13 -19.17 -9.17 -9.01
CA GLU A 13 -19.81 -7.89 -8.72
C GLU A 13 -20.94 -8.08 -7.70
N LEU A 14 -21.00 -7.16 -6.75
CA LEU A 14 -22.05 -7.02 -5.75
C LEU A 14 -22.65 -5.61 -5.85
N THR A 15 -23.85 -5.44 -5.32
CA THR A 15 -24.54 -4.16 -5.33
C THR A 15 -25.15 -3.88 -3.96
N PHE A 16 -24.93 -2.67 -3.46
CA PHE A 16 -25.46 -2.17 -2.19
C PHE A 16 -26.14 -0.81 -2.45
N GLY A 17 -27.44 -0.82 -2.74
CA GLY A 17 -28.11 0.39 -3.23
C GLY A 17 -27.55 0.81 -4.59
N ALA A 18 -27.10 2.07 -4.71
CA ALA A 18 -26.44 2.58 -5.92
C ALA A 18 -24.95 2.19 -6.02
N ILE A 19 -24.36 1.69 -4.93
CA ILE A 19 -22.93 1.35 -4.86
C ILE A 19 -22.70 0.00 -5.53
N ARG A 20 -21.85 -0.02 -6.55
CA ARG A 20 -21.29 -1.23 -7.15
C ARG A 20 -19.99 -1.59 -6.47
N VAL A 21 -19.76 -2.89 -6.29
CA VAL A 21 -18.54 -3.43 -5.69
C VAL A 21 -18.02 -4.56 -6.55
N ARG A 22 -16.78 -4.45 -7.04
CA ARG A 22 -16.04 -5.55 -7.67
C ARG A 22 -15.08 -6.19 -6.67
N CYS A 23 -15.22 -7.49 -6.49
CA CYS A 23 -14.40 -8.30 -5.61
C CYS A 23 -13.09 -8.68 -6.30
N LEU A 24 -11.95 -8.21 -5.78
CA LEU A 24 -10.63 -8.44 -6.38
C LEU A 24 -9.81 -9.40 -5.52
N PHE A 25 -9.71 -10.66 -5.95
CA PHE A 25 -8.87 -11.65 -5.29
C PHE A 25 -7.39 -11.27 -5.43
N THR A 26 -6.70 -11.13 -4.29
CA THR A 26 -5.32 -10.61 -4.21
C THR A 26 -4.45 -11.45 -3.28
N PRO A 27 -4.27 -12.75 -3.54
CA PRO A 27 -3.54 -13.65 -2.64
C PRO A 27 -2.08 -13.21 -2.53
N CYS A 28 -1.57 -13.09 -1.32
CA CYS A 28 -0.13 -13.01 -1.02
C CYS A 28 0.07 -12.80 0.47
N HIS A 29 -0.51 -11.71 1.00
CA HIS A 29 -0.45 -11.43 2.44
C HIS A 29 -1.11 -12.56 3.22
N THR A 30 -2.33 -12.92 2.80
CA THR A 30 -2.93 -14.22 3.08
C THR A 30 -3.34 -14.85 1.76
N SER A 31 -3.50 -16.17 1.76
CA SER A 31 -3.95 -16.96 0.61
C SER A 31 -5.40 -16.68 0.21
N GLY A 32 -6.19 -16.10 1.12
CA GLY A 32 -7.60 -15.75 0.94
C GLY A 32 -7.89 -14.26 0.81
N HIS A 33 -6.88 -13.41 0.63
CA HIS A 33 -7.05 -11.96 0.68
C HIS A 33 -7.93 -11.42 -0.46
N MET A 34 -8.86 -10.52 -0.12
CA MET A 34 -9.76 -9.84 -1.06
C MET A 34 -9.61 -8.33 -0.91
N CYS A 35 -9.50 -7.62 -2.03
CA CYS A 35 -9.72 -6.18 -2.10
C CYS A 35 -11.12 -5.91 -2.67
N TYR A 36 -11.70 -4.75 -2.34
CA TYR A 36 -13.02 -4.35 -2.84
C TYR A 36 -12.93 -3.01 -3.55
N PHE A 37 -13.17 -3.02 -4.85
CA PHE A 37 -13.23 -1.82 -5.67
C PHE A 37 -14.68 -1.35 -5.78
N MET A 38 -14.96 -0.10 -5.43
CA MET A 38 -16.30 0.42 -5.22
C MET A 38 -16.51 1.71 -6.01
N TRP A 39 -17.66 1.84 -6.65
CA TRP A 39 -18.03 3.06 -7.37
C TRP A 39 -19.55 3.20 -7.44
N GLU A 40 -20.02 4.38 -7.86
CA GLU A 40 -21.42 4.66 -8.14
C GLU A 40 -21.53 5.27 -9.54
N ASP A 41 -22.41 4.71 -10.38
CA ASP A 41 -22.56 5.15 -11.76
C ASP A 41 -23.13 6.58 -11.81
N GLY A 42 -22.45 7.48 -12.53
CA GLY A 42 -22.85 8.88 -12.64
C GLY A 42 -22.51 9.75 -11.42
N SER A 43 -21.84 9.19 -10.40
CA SER A 43 -21.32 9.98 -9.28
C SER A 43 -20.13 10.84 -9.72
N PRO A 44 -20.03 12.11 -9.26
CA PRO A 44 -18.84 12.93 -9.49
C PRO A 44 -17.65 12.51 -8.61
N ASP A 45 -17.86 11.67 -7.59
CA ASP A 45 -16.79 11.19 -6.72
C ASP A 45 -15.95 10.09 -7.41
N ALA A 46 -14.64 10.16 -7.19
CA ALA A 46 -13.74 9.10 -7.64
C ALA A 46 -14.05 7.75 -6.95
N PRO A 47 -13.84 6.61 -7.65
CA PRO A 47 -13.97 5.28 -7.07
C PRO A 47 -13.10 5.08 -5.82
N ALA A 48 -13.45 4.09 -5.00
CA ALA A 48 -12.70 3.71 -3.80
C ALA A 48 -12.19 2.26 -3.89
N LEU A 49 -11.00 2.02 -3.39
CA LEU A 49 -10.40 0.70 -3.24
C LEU A 49 -10.13 0.44 -1.76
N PHE A 50 -10.82 -0.55 -1.19
CA PHE A 50 -10.48 -1.10 0.12
C PHE A 50 -9.46 -2.22 -0.09
N SER A 51 -8.19 -1.92 0.19
CA SER A 51 -7.06 -2.78 -0.19
C SER A 51 -6.57 -3.73 0.89
N GLY A 52 -7.15 -3.63 2.11
CA GLY A 52 -6.72 -4.41 3.26
C GLY A 52 -5.19 -4.32 3.45
N ASP A 53 -4.55 -5.48 3.52
CA ASP A 53 -3.11 -5.60 3.74
C ASP A 53 -2.33 -5.91 2.45
N THR A 54 -2.96 -5.80 1.27
CA THR A 54 -2.27 -5.94 -0.02
C THR A 54 -1.48 -4.67 -0.36
N LEU A 55 -2.17 -3.52 -0.42
CA LEU A 55 -1.59 -2.21 -0.74
C LEU A 55 -1.80 -1.25 0.43
N PHE A 56 -0.73 -0.59 0.85
CA PHE A 56 -0.75 0.50 1.85
C PHE A 56 -0.30 1.79 1.21
N VAL A 57 -0.57 2.92 1.85
CA VAL A 57 0.07 4.19 1.48
C VAL A 57 1.59 4.04 1.60
N GLY A 58 2.28 4.12 0.46
CA GLY A 58 3.73 4.01 0.32
C GLY A 58 4.30 2.61 0.61
N GLY A 59 3.47 1.56 0.67
CA GLY A 59 3.95 0.20 0.96
C GLY A 59 3.03 -0.92 0.46
N CYS A 60 3.40 -2.16 0.79
CA CYS A 60 2.57 -3.36 0.60
C CYS A 60 2.67 -4.28 1.83
N GLY A 61 1.80 -5.29 1.87
CA GLY A 61 1.80 -6.37 2.86
C GLY A 61 3.11 -7.16 2.94
N LYS A 62 3.31 -7.82 4.07
CA LYS A 62 4.27 -8.94 4.15
C LYS A 62 3.69 -10.16 3.44
N PHE A 63 4.55 -10.99 2.86
CA PHE A 63 4.13 -12.15 2.07
C PHE A 63 4.06 -13.39 2.97
N PHE A 64 3.10 -13.44 3.89
CA PHE A 64 3.04 -14.55 4.86
C PHE A 64 2.62 -15.87 4.22
N GLU A 65 1.71 -15.83 3.26
CA GLU A 65 1.12 -17.04 2.63
C GLU A 65 1.23 -17.01 1.10
N GLY A 66 2.23 -16.30 0.56
CA GLY A 66 2.37 -16.15 -0.88
C GLY A 66 3.73 -15.66 -1.33
N THR A 67 3.81 -15.31 -2.62
CA THR A 67 5.08 -15.04 -3.30
C THR A 67 5.18 -13.63 -3.84
N ALA A 68 6.40 -13.25 -4.26
CA ALA A 68 6.66 -11.97 -4.91
C ALA A 68 5.91 -11.85 -6.25
N GLU A 69 5.81 -12.94 -7.01
CA GLU A 69 5.05 -13.03 -8.26
C GLU A 69 3.58 -12.68 -8.01
N GLN A 70 2.99 -13.27 -6.96
CA GLN A 70 1.60 -13.00 -6.61
C GLN A 70 1.39 -11.53 -6.21
N MET A 71 2.25 -10.99 -5.34
CA MET A 71 2.14 -9.57 -4.97
C MET A 71 2.37 -8.64 -6.18
N TYR A 72 3.32 -8.97 -7.06
CA TYR A 72 3.58 -8.21 -8.27
C TYR A 72 2.34 -8.17 -9.18
N THR A 73 1.71 -9.32 -9.43
CA THR A 73 0.46 -9.42 -10.17
C THR A 73 -0.65 -8.62 -9.50
N ASN A 74 -0.82 -8.76 -8.18
CA ASN A 74 -1.84 -8.02 -7.43
C ASN A 74 -1.66 -6.51 -7.58
N LEU A 75 -0.45 -6.00 -7.39
CA LEU A 75 -0.18 -4.57 -7.43
C LEU A 75 -0.25 -3.99 -8.84
N THR A 76 0.26 -4.68 -9.85
CA THR A 76 0.44 -4.10 -11.19
C THR A 76 -0.69 -4.45 -12.17
N GLN A 77 -1.22 -5.67 -12.11
CA GLN A 77 -2.19 -6.17 -13.09
C GLN A 77 -3.64 -6.12 -12.57
N ILE A 78 -3.83 -6.23 -11.25
CA ILE A 78 -5.17 -6.19 -10.64
C ILE A 78 -5.48 -4.78 -10.10
N LEU A 79 -4.66 -4.26 -9.18
CA LEU A 79 -4.91 -2.96 -8.56
C LEU A 79 -4.42 -1.80 -9.43
N GLY A 80 -3.26 -1.95 -10.07
CA GLY A 80 -2.62 -0.89 -10.86
C GLY A 80 -3.32 -0.54 -12.17
N THR A 81 -4.26 -1.38 -12.61
CA THR A 81 -5.08 -1.22 -13.82
C THR A 81 -6.41 -0.50 -13.55
N LEU A 82 -6.75 -0.27 -12.28
CA LEU A 82 -7.91 0.54 -11.89
C LEU A 82 -7.70 2.04 -12.26
N PRO A 83 -8.78 2.85 -12.32
CA PRO A 83 -8.67 4.28 -12.61
C PRO A 83 -7.68 4.99 -11.68
N LYS A 84 -6.89 5.93 -12.21
CA LYS A 84 -5.78 6.54 -11.45
C LYS A 84 -6.26 7.37 -10.27
N GLU A 85 -7.43 7.98 -10.39
CA GLU A 85 -8.12 8.76 -9.38
C GLU A 85 -8.68 7.92 -8.21
N THR A 86 -8.65 6.57 -8.32
CA THR A 86 -9.19 5.67 -7.30
C THR A 86 -8.55 5.95 -5.94
N LYS A 87 -9.38 6.26 -4.95
CA LYS A 87 -9.00 6.49 -3.56
C LYS A 87 -8.63 5.16 -2.90
N VAL A 88 -7.48 5.06 -2.24
CA VAL A 88 -6.99 3.84 -1.60
C VAL A 88 -7.21 3.91 -0.08
N PHE A 89 -7.98 2.98 0.45
CA PHE A 89 -8.26 2.78 1.87
C PHE A 89 -7.64 1.46 2.33
N CYS A 90 -6.49 1.55 2.99
CA CYS A 90 -5.73 0.37 3.42
C CYS A 90 -5.98 0.00 4.90
N GLY A 91 -5.58 -1.22 5.29
CA GLY A 91 -5.92 -1.80 6.59
C GLY A 91 -5.21 -1.23 7.82
N HIS A 92 -4.08 -0.50 7.65
CA HIS A 92 -3.27 -0.02 8.77
C HIS A 92 -2.66 1.36 8.54
N GLU A 93 -2.51 2.13 9.62
CA GLU A 93 -1.75 3.38 9.65
C GLU A 93 -0.24 3.06 9.77
N CYS A 94 0.39 2.87 8.60
CA CYS A 94 1.80 2.52 8.48
C CYS A 94 2.59 3.53 7.62
N THR A 95 1.97 4.65 7.26
CA THR A 95 2.40 5.53 6.16
C THR A 95 3.75 6.17 6.43
N VAL A 96 3.97 6.73 7.62
CA VAL A 96 5.27 7.33 7.99
C VAL A 96 6.41 6.30 7.91
N ARG A 97 6.20 5.08 8.39
CA ARG A 97 7.20 4.01 8.33
C ARG A 97 7.46 3.58 6.89
N ASN A 98 6.41 3.44 6.10
CA ASN A 98 6.48 3.07 4.69
C ASN A 98 7.27 4.11 3.89
N LEU A 99 6.98 5.39 4.08
CA LEU A 99 7.65 6.49 3.39
C LEU A 99 9.09 6.70 3.87
N LYS A 100 9.42 6.42 5.15
CA LYS A 100 10.82 6.35 5.62
C LYS A 100 11.62 5.27 4.89
N PHE A 101 11.00 4.11 4.62
CA PHE A 101 11.64 3.07 3.80
C PHE A 101 11.76 3.52 2.34
N ALA A 102 10.70 4.09 1.76
CA ALA A 102 10.75 4.63 0.39
C ALA A 102 11.88 5.66 0.23
N LEU A 103 12.11 6.51 1.24
CA LEU A 103 13.19 7.50 1.24
C LEU A 103 14.59 6.87 1.34
N LYS A 104 14.74 5.74 2.04
CA LYS A 104 16.00 4.95 2.03
C LYS A 104 16.30 4.46 0.60
N VAL A 105 15.26 4.02 -0.11
CA VAL A 105 15.37 3.38 -1.42
C VAL A 105 15.56 4.40 -2.55
N GLU A 106 14.81 5.50 -2.53
CA GLU A 106 14.92 6.60 -3.49
C GLU A 106 15.16 7.95 -2.77
N PRO A 107 16.38 8.24 -2.31
CA PRO A 107 16.67 9.45 -1.54
C PRO A 107 16.38 10.76 -2.27
N GLU A 108 16.45 10.74 -3.60
CA GLU A 108 16.22 11.92 -4.46
C GLU A 108 14.78 12.04 -4.98
N ASN A 109 13.87 11.13 -4.61
CA ASN A 109 12.48 11.20 -5.03
C ASN A 109 11.72 12.27 -4.22
N GLU A 110 11.49 13.43 -4.86
CA GLU A 110 10.78 14.56 -4.26
C GLU A 110 9.32 14.23 -3.86
N ALA A 111 8.65 13.31 -4.55
CA ALA A 111 7.30 12.88 -4.18
C ALA A 111 7.32 12.13 -2.84
N VAL A 112 8.32 11.27 -2.61
CA VAL A 112 8.54 10.59 -1.33
C VAL A 112 8.81 11.62 -0.21
N LYS A 113 9.70 12.59 -0.45
CA LYS A 113 10.03 13.63 0.55
C LYS A 113 8.79 14.44 0.94
N LYS A 114 8.01 14.91 -0.04
CA LYS A 114 6.79 15.69 0.17
C LYS A 114 5.72 14.88 0.91
N LYS A 115 5.45 13.64 0.47
CA LYS A 115 4.43 12.79 1.11
C LYS A 115 4.85 12.41 2.53
N LEU A 116 6.14 12.19 2.80
CA LEU A 116 6.64 11.91 4.14
C LEU A 116 6.48 13.10 5.09
N ALA A 117 6.75 14.33 4.61
CA ALA A 117 6.53 15.54 5.40
C ALA A 117 5.05 15.71 5.74
N TRP A 118 4.17 15.55 4.76
CA TRP A 118 2.71 15.57 4.95
C TRP A 118 2.24 14.49 5.94
N ALA A 119 2.74 13.26 5.81
CA ALA A 119 2.34 12.16 6.69
C ALA A 119 2.78 12.39 8.14
N LYS A 120 3.98 12.95 8.36
CA LYS A 120 4.45 13.33 9.70
C LYS A 120 3.58 14.42 10.32
N GLN A 121 3.21 15.45 9.55
CA GLN A 121 2.33 16.49 10.07
C GLN A 121 0.98 15.90 10.51
N ARG A 122 0.40 15.00 9.72
CA ARG A 122 -0.86 14.34 10.10
C ARG A 122 -0.73 13.44 11.32
N ASP A 123 0.37 12.71 11.43
CA ASP A 123 0.71 11.88 12.61
C ASP A 123 0.83 12.76 13.87
N ASP A 124 1.48 13.93 13.76
CA ASP A 124 1.59 14.91 14.85
C ASP A 124 0.22 15.51 15.25
N GLU A 125 -0.72 15.57 14.30
CA GLU A 125 -2.11 16.06 14.49
C GLU A 125 -3.13 14.94 14.84
N ASP A 126 -2.68 13.69 15.01
CA ASP A 126 -3.53 12.49 15.22
C ASP A 126 -4.62 12.30 14.13
N LEU A 127 -4.25 12.62 12.88
CA LEU A 127 -5.12 12.50 11.71
C LEU A 127 -4.71 11.30 10.83
N PRO A 128 -5.68 10.52 10.30
CA PRO A 128 -5.38 9.38 9.44
C PRO A 128 -4.75 9.82 8.13
N THR A 129 -3.83 9.02 7.58
CA THR A 129 -3.17 9.30 6.29
C THR A 129 -3.87 8.66 5.09
N VAL A 130 -5.01 8.00 5.31
CA VAL A 130 -5.92 7.54 4.26
C VAL A 130 -7.01 8.59 3.97
N PRO A 131 -7.57 8.60 2.75
CA PRO A 131 -7.09 7.86 1.58
C PRO A 131 -5.89 8.55 0.89
N SER A 132 -5.09 7.75 0.18
CA SER A 132 -4.30 8.23 -0.96
C SER A 132 -5.06 7.98 -2.26
N THR A 133 -4.45 8.23 -3.42
CA THR A 133 -4.94 7.73 -4.71
C THR A 133 -3.95 6.78 -5.38
N LEU A 134 -4.42 5.92 -6.29
CA LEU A 134 -3.51 5.07 -7.09
C LEU A 134 -2.51 5.92 -7.88
N GLN A 135 -2.93 7.07 -8.43
CA GLN A 135 -2.04 8.02 -9.10
C GLN A 135 -0.88 8.44 -8.20
N GLU A 136 -1.17 8.79 -6.94
CA GLU A 136 -0.17 9.14 -5.95
C GLU A 136 0.77 7.97 -5.63
N GLU A 137 0.25 6.76 -5.44
CA GLU A 137 1.06 5.58 -5.10
C GLU A 137 2.13 5.28 -6.16
N PHE A 138 1.83 5.47 -7.46
CA PHE A 138 2.83 5.31 -8.53
C PHE A 138 4.01 6.30 -8.44
N LEU A 139 3.88 7.39 -7.68
CA LEU A 139 4.93 8.39 -7.54
C LEU A 139 5.93 8.09 -6.41
N TYR A 140 5.48 7.44 -5.33
CA TYR A 140 6.32 7.26 -4.13
C TYR A 140 6.34 5.84 -3.55
N ASN A 141 5.46 4.94 -3.97
CA ASN A 141 5.41 3.59 -3.42
C ASN A 141 6.44 2.69 -4.13
N PRO A 142 7.52 2.26 -3.46
CA PRO A 142 8.59 1.50 -4.12
C PRO A 142 8.11 0.17 -4.71
N PHE A 143 7.02 -0.41 -4.18
CA PHE A 143 6.47 -1.69 -4.65
C PHE A 143 5.62 -1.56 -5.92
N LEU A 144 5.20 -0.36 -6.29
CA LEU A 144 4.53 -0.06 -7.57
C LEU A 144 5.50 0.54 -8.62
N ARG A 145 6.75 0.79 -8.22
CA ARG A 145 7.79 1.45 -9.02
C ARG A 145 8.94 0.50 -9.39
N VAL A 146 8.70 -0.81 -9.35
CA VAL A 146 9.75 -1.84 -9.48
C VAL A 146 10.42 -1.90 -10.86
N THR A 147 9.89 -1.21 -11.86
CA THR A 147 10.48 -1.05 -13.20
C THR A 147 11.39 0.18 -13.33
N GLU A 148 11.39 1.06 -12.34
CA GLU A 148 12.18 2.30 -12.36
C GLU A 148 13.67 1.99 -12.13
N GLU A 149 14.56 2.65 -12.89
CA GLU A 149 16.00 2.40 -12.81
C GLU A 149 16.58 2.62 -11.40
N THR A 150 16.03 3.57 -10.64
CA THR A 150 16.45 3.87 -9.27
C THR A 150 16.28 2.66 -8.35
N LEU A 151 15.16 1.95 -8.48
CA LEU A 151 14.82 0.75 -7.70
C LEU A 151 15.66 -0.45 -8.13
N GLN A 152 15.87 -0.58 -9.44
CA GLN A 152 16.73 -1.62 -10.01
C GLN A 152 18.18 -1.46 -9.55
N LYS A 153 18.71 -0.23 -9.55
CA LYS A 153 20.05 0.10 -9.04
C LYS A 153 20.16 -0.18 -7.54
N PHE A 154 19.16 0.21 -6.74
CA PHE A 154 19.15 -0.05 -5.30
C PHE A 154 19.18 -1.57 -4.98
N THR A 155 18.43 -2.37 -5.74
CA THR A 155 18.32 -3.82 -5.51
C THR A 155 19.39 -4.66 -6.21
N GLY A 156 20.07 -4.10 -7.23
CA GLY A 156 20.95 -4.84 -8.12
C GLY A 156 20.23 -5.86 -9.01
N LYS A 157 18.92 -5.67 -9.24
CA LYS A 157 18.05 -6.54 -10.04
C LYS A 157 17.39 -5.76 -11.16
N THR A 158 17.07 -6.43 -12.26
CA THR A 158 16.37 -5.82 -13.42
C THR A 158 15.01 -6.46 -13.67
N ASP A 159 14.83 -7.73 -13.28
CA ASP A 159 13.52 -8.37 -13.31
C ASP A 159 12.60 -7.74 -12.24
N PRO A 160 11.39 -7.25 -12.61
CA PRO A 160 10.49 -6.57 -11.67
C PRO A 160 10.07 -7.40 -10.46
N VAL A 161 9.93 -8.73 -10.62
CA VAL A 161 9.56 -9.62 -9.52
C VAL A 161 10.74 -9.79 -8.56
N GLU A 162 11.96 -9.93 -9.08
CA GLU A 162 13.18 -9.97 -8.26
C GLU A 162 13.42 -8.63 -7.52
N VAL A 163 13.17 -7.49 -8.18
CA VAL A 163 13.22 -6.17 -7.54
C VAL A 163 12.22 -6.11 -6.39
N LEU A 164 10.97 -6.51 -6.62
CA LEU A 164 9.91 -6.53 -5.59
C LEU A 164 10.29 -7.44 -4.41
N ARG A 165 10.78 -8.66 -4.69
CA ARG A 165 11.24 -9.62 -3.67
C ARG A 165 12.35 -9.04 -2.81
N THR A 166 13.32 -8.39 -3.44
CA THR A 166 14.47 -7.79 -2.76
C THR A 166 14.02 -6.61 -1.89
N LEU A 167 13.19 -5.71 -2.42
CA LEU A 167 12.61 -4.60 -1.66
C LEU A 167 11.81 -5.07 -0.45
N ARG A 168 11.04 -6.16 -0.60
CA ARG A 168 10.24 -6.72 0.49
C ARG A 168 11.13 -7.22 1.63
N THR A 169 12.17 -7.98 1.28
CA THR A 169 13.18 -8.49 2.24
C THR A 169 13.89 -7.34 2.95
N GLU A 170 14.30 -6.31 2.20
CA GLU A 170 14.91 -5.10 2.76
C GLU A 170 13.98 -4.37 3.74
N LYS A 171 12.70 -4.23 3.39
CA LYS A 171 11.71 -3.56 4.24
C LYS A 171 11.38 -4.37 5.50
N ASP A 172 11.42 -5.69 5.44
CA ASP A 172 11.15 -6.55 6.59
C ASP A 172 12.26 -6.47 7.64
N ASN A 173 13.49 -6.21 7.19
CA ASN A 173 14.65 -5.98 8.06
C ASN A 173 14.85 -4.49 8.43
N PHE A 174 14.05 -3.58 7.87
CA PHE A 174 14.10 -2.16 8.17
C PHE A 174 13.49 -1.86 9.54
N LYS A 175 14.33 -1.90 10.59
CA LYS A 175 13.93 -1.55 11.95
C LYS A 175 13.68 -0.06 12.10
N LYS A 176 12.76 0.31 13.00
CA LYS A 176 12.70 1.67 13.54
C LYS A 176 14.10 2.03 14.09
N PRO A 177 14.67 3.20 13.78
CA PRO A 177 15.71 3.76 14.62
C PRO A 177 15.20 3.77 16.06
N LYS A 178 16.04 3.43 17.04
CA LYS A 178 15.67 3.60 18.46
C LYS A 178 15.23 5.07 18.62
N GLU A 179 13.97 5.28 18.96
CA GLU A 179 13.50 6.60 19.39
C GLU A 179 14.39 6.99 20.58
N ARG A 180 15.10 8.12 20.46
CA ARG A 180 15.75 8.70 21.64
C ARG A 180 14.60 9.11 22.57
N PRO A 181 14.63 8.76 23.87
CA PRO A 181 13.58 9.18 24.78
C PRO A 181 13.42 10.70 24.70
N ASN A 182 12.18 11.17 24.62
CA ASN A 182 11.87 12.59 24.70
C ASN A 182 12.38 13.11 26.07
N PRO A 183 13.31 14.09 26.11
CA PRO A 183 13.80 14.66 27.36
C PRO A 183 12.68 15.24 28.24
N GLN A 184 11.56 15.67 27.64
CA GLN A 184 10.41 16.20 28.39
C GLN A 184 9.59 15.12 29.09
N ALA A 185 9.62 13.86 28.62
CA ALA A 185 8.92 12.75 29.27
C ALA A 185 9.68 12.19 30.50
N MET A 186 10.96 12.57 30.67
CA MET A 186 11.81 12.13 31.79
C MET A 186 11.68 13.01 33.04
N LEU A 187 10.91 14.11 32.99
CA LEU A 187 10.69 15.05 34.09
C LEU A 187 9.35 14.83 34.81
N ALA A 188 8.64 13.75 34.50
CA ALA A 188 7.34 13.41 35.08
C ALA A 188 7.40 12.22 36.05
N PHE A 189 8.48 12.12 36.86
CA PHE A 189 8.57 11.27 38.05
C PHE A 189 9.39 11.97 39.13
#